data_AF-A0A937R5I7-F1
#
_entry.id   AF-A0A937R5I7-F1
#
_cell.length_a   1.000
_cell.length_b   1.000
_cell.length_c   1.000
_cell.angle_alpha   90.00
_cell.angle_beta   90.00
_cell.angle_gamma   90.00
#
_symmetry.space_group_name_H-M   'P 1'
#
loop_
_entity.id
_entity.type
_entity.pdbx_description
1 polymer ?
#
loop_
_entity_poly.entity_id
_entity_poly.type
_entity_poly.pdbx_seq_one_letter_code
_entity_poly.pdbx_strand_id
1 'polypeptide(L)'
;MGIKKILLLLLTATLLAWPTGRIWAGEPVVKIVVKTVLASQDSTSVDPRISALTRKLQSVFRYSSYRLISEENMHLRIGETGTVSLPGDRRLKITLVRITGNRAELQLLIFKKERQIIKTRIQVLNHGSITVGGPEHKGGFLLFDIFNSF
;
A
#
# COMPACT_ATOMS: atom_id res chain seq x y z
N MET A 1 -79.14 -33.95 1.38
CA MET A 1 -78.87 -32.50 1.50
C MET A 1 -77.62 -32.36 2.39
N GLY A 2 -76.42 -31.98 1.95
CA GLY A 2 -75.99 -31.44 0.67
C GLY A 2 -74.48 -31.64 0.44
N ILE A 3 -74.14 -31.63 -0.86
CA ILE A 3 -73.03 -30.89 -1.49
C ILE A 3 -71.60 -31.33 -1.07
N LYS A 4 -71.01 -32.32 -1.74
CA LYS A 4 -70.25 -32.27 -3.01
C LYS A 4 -68.75 -31.95 -2.81
N LYS A 5 -67.97 -32.96 -3.22
CA LYS A 5 -66.57 -32.91 -3.65
C LYS A 5 -66.31 -31.74 -4.61
N ILE A 6 -65.40 -30.83 -4.26
CA ILE A 6 -64.72 -29.86 -5.15
C ILE A 6 -63.30 -29.71 -4.56
N LEU A 7 -62.29 -30.40 -5.10
CA LEU A 7 -61.46 -29.99 -6.25
C LEU A 7 -60.63 -28.75 -5.89
N LEU A 8 -59.37 -28.94 -5.46
CA LEU A 8 -58.16 -28.71 -6.28
C LEU A 8 -57.67 -27.25 -6.19
N LEU A 9 -56.35 -27.09 -6.11
CA LEU A 9 -55.60 -25.83 -6.22
C LEU A 9 -55.65 -24.88 -5.03
N LEU A 10 -54.74 -25.09 -4.08
CA LEU A 10 -54.03 -23.98 -3.43
C LEU A 10 -52.52 -24.30 -3.44
N LEU A 11 -52.02 -24.51 -4.66
CA LEU A 11 -50.60 -24.48 -5.00
C LEU A 11 -50.21 -22.99 -5.11
N THR A 12 -50.12 -22.28 -3.98
CA THR A 12 -49.78 -20.84 -3.94
C THR A 12 -48.36 -20.65 -3.43
N ALA A 13 -47.43 -20.72 -4.38
CA ALA A 13 -46.29 -19.81 -4.49
C ALA A 13 -45.51 -19.49 -3.19
N THR A 14 -44.80 -20.47 -2.63
CA THR A 14 -43.54 -20.20 -1.90
C THR A 14 -42.45 -19.89 -2.93
N LEU A 15 -42.58 -18.74 -3.57
CA LEU A 15 -41.60 -18.21 -4.51
C LEU A 15 -40.40 -17.70 -3.70
N LEU A 16 -39.29 -18.41 -3.81
CA LEU A 16 -37.90 -17.98 -3.68
C LEU A 16 -37.66 -16.61 -3.02
N ALA A 17 -37.70 -16.55 -1.68
CA ALA A 17 -36.85 -15.62 -0.96
C ALA A 17 -35.50 -16.31 -0.74
N TRP A 18 -34.72 -16.50 -1.81
CA TRP A 18 -33.29 -16.70 -1.61
C TRP A 18 -32.78 -15.40 -0.99
N PRO A 19 -32.23 -15.41 0.23
CA PRO A 19 -31.49 -14.27 0.69
C PRO A 19 -30.37 -14.12 -0.33
N THR A 20 -30.46 -13.08 -1.16
CA THR A 20 -29.29 -12.50 -1.81
C THR A 20 -28.50 -11.87 -0.68
N GLY A 21 -27.89 -12.73 0.13
CA GLY A 21 -26.85 -12.35 1.06
C GLY A 21 -25.84 -11.65 0.19
N ARG A 22 -25.85 -10.31 0.25
CA ARG A 22 -24.74 -9.52 -0.25
C ARG A 22 -23.56 -10.07 0.51
N ILE A 23 -22.73 -10.87 -0.15
CA ILE A 23 -21.42 -11.19 0.38
C ILE A 23 -20.72 -9.85 0.37
N TRP A 24 -20.64 -9.21 1.53
CA TRP A 24 -19.81 -8.04 1.73
C TRP A 24 -18.39 -8.54 1.50
N ALA A 25 -17.91 -8.44 0.26
CA ALA A 25 -16.50 -8.64 -0.02
C ALA A 25 -15.77 -7.68 0.93
N GLY A 26 -15.01 -8.25 1.87
CA GLY A 26 -14.26 -7.44 2.84
C GLY A 26 -13.44 -6.41 2.08
N GLU A 27 -13.27 -5.22 2.67
CA GLU A 27 -12.49 -4.17 2.02
C GLU A 27 -11.12 -4.70 1.58
N PRO A 28 -10.68 -4.40 0.34
CA PRO A 28 -9.44 -4.92 -0.20
C PRO A 28 -8.27 -4.53 0.70
N VAL A 29 -7.50 -5.54 1.12
CA VAL A 29 -6.32 -5.37 1.94
C VAL A 29 -5.11 -5.26 1.01
N VAL A 30 -4.43 -4.12 1.04
CA VAL A 30 -3.23 -3.87 0.23
C VAL A 30 -1.99 -4.18 1.05
N LYS A 31 -1.14 -5.08 0.55
CA LYS A 31 0.21 -5.26 1.09
C LYS A 31 1.08 -4.10 0.64
N ILE A 32 1.75 -3.44 1.58
CA ILE A 32 2.72 -2.38 1.34
C ILE A 32 4.08 -2.83 1.88
N VAL A 33 5.12 -2.67 1.08
CA VAL A 33 6.51 -2.93 1.47
C VAL A 33 7.32 -1.65 1.28
N VAL A 34 8.02 -1.24 2.33
CA VAL A 34 8.82 -0.02 2.34
C VAL A 34 10.28 -0.38 2.55
N LYS A 35 11.11 -0.12 1.54
CA LYS A 35 12.56 -0.24 1.65
C LYS A 35 13.16 1.14 1.85
N THR A 36 13.81 1.34 2.99
CA THR A 36 14.58 2.56 3.27
C THR A 36 16.02 2.35 2.81
N VAL A 37 16.46 3.16 1.85
CA VAL A 37 17.79 3.10 1.26
C VAL A 37 18.54 4.37 1.58
N LEU A 38 19.79 4.27 2.03
CA LEU A 38 20.71 5.40 2.08
C LEU A 38 21.43 5.49 0.74
N ALA A 39 21.33 6.63 0.08
CA ALA A 39 22.06 6.94 -1.15
C ALA A 39 23.12 8.02 -0.87
N SER A 40 24.36 7.80 -1.26
CA SER A 40 25.46 8.75 -1.02
C SER A 40 26.51 8.74 -2.13
N GLN A 41 27.42 9.71 -2.10
CA GLN A 41 28.56 9.83 -3.02
C GLN A 41 29.89 9.37 -2.40
N ASP A 42 29.89 9.02 -1.11
CA ASP A 42 31.13 8.78 -0.34
C ASP A 42 31.82 7.44 -0.67
N SER A 43 31.16 6.59 -1.45
CA SER A 43 31.72 5.31 -1.90
C SER A 43 31.07 4.83 -3.21
N THR A 44 31.59 3.73 -3.75
CA THR A 44 31.08 3.09 -4.98
C THR A 44 30.58 1.68 -4.68
N SER A 45 29.64 1.55 -3.75
CA SER A 45 29.11 0.26 -3.32
C SER A 45 27.58 0.22 -3.34
N VAL A 46 27.04 -0.85 -3.92
CA VAL A 46 25.60 -1.13 -3.97
C VAL A 46 25.31 -2.41 -3.21
N ASP A 47 24.36 -2.35 -2.27
CA ASP A 47 23.95 -3.48 -1.46
C ASP A 47 23.23 -4.56 -2.31
N PRO A 48 23.68 -5.83 -2.29
CA PRO A 48 23.08 -6.91 -3.08
C PRO A 48 21.58 -7.12 -2.83
N ARG A 49 21.08 -6.79 -1.62
CA ARG A 49 19.67 -6.93 -1.23
C ARG A 49 18.72 -6.01 -2.00
N ILE A 50 19.25 -4.99 -2.66
CA ILE A 50 18.50 -4.04 -3.50
C ILE A 50 18.94 -4.07 -4.96
N SER A 51 19.63 -5.14 -5.39
CA SER A 51 20.10 -5.33 -6.78
C SER A 51 19.01 -5.11 -7.84
N ALA A 52 17.78 -5.57 -7.57
CA ALA A 52 16.63 -5.36 -8.46
C ALA A 52 16.22 -3.88 -8.60
N LEU A 53 16.51 -3.04 -7.60
CA LEU A 53 16.22 -1.60 -7.61
C LEU A 53 17.37 -0.77 -8.21
N THR A 54 18.59 -1.29 -8.20
CA THR A 54 19.81 -0.55 -8.55
C THR A 54 19.71 0.22 -9.86
N ARG A 55 19.23 -0.42 -10.93
CA ARG A 55 19.12 0.22 -12.24
C ARG A 55 18.19 1.44 -12.21
N LYS A 56 17.04 1.32 -11.53
CA LYS A 56 16.06 2.40 -11.33
C LYS A 56 16.64 3.52 -10.47
N LEU A 57 17.33 3.16 -9.38
CA LEU A 57 17.93 4.13 -8.47
C LEU A 57 19.02 4.95 -9.18
N GLN A 58 19.93 4.28 -9.88
CA GLN A 58 21.02 4.93 -10.62
C GLN A 58 20.54 5.83 -11.76
N SER A 59 19.49 5.43 -12.49
CA SER A 59 18.97 6.24 -13.60
C SER A 59 18.29 7.54 -13.14
N VAL A 60 17.59 7.49 -12.00
CA VAL A 60 16.80 8.62 -11.48
C VAL A 60 17.63 9.52 -10.55
N PHE A 61 18.36 8.94 -9.59
CA PHE A 61 18.99 9.69 -8.50
C PHE A 61 20.50 9.87 -8.64
N ARG A 62 21.16 9.07 -9.49
CA ARG A 62 22.58 9.23 -9.88
C ARG A 62 23.60 9.26 -8.73
N TYR A 63 23.32 8.62 -7.59
CA TYR A 63 24.33 8.36 -6.54
C TYR A 63 25.24 7.17 -6.89
N SER A 64 26.46 7.18 -6.34
CA SER A 64 27.45 6.10 -6.53
C SER A 64 27.34 4.97 -5.50
N SER A 65 26.71 5.22 -4.34
CA SER A 65 26.43 4.20 -3.33
C SER A 65 24.95 4.12 -2.97
N TYR A 66 24.46 2.89 -2.79
CA TYR A 66 23.12 2.59 -2.27
C TYR A 66 23.19 1.47 -1.23
N ARG A 67 22.70 1.73 -0.02
CA ARG A 67 22.69 0.76 1.09
C ARG A 67 21.29 0.59 1.64
N LEU A 68 20.83 -0.65 1.77
CA LEU A 68 19.56 -0.93 2.43
C LEU A 68 19.72 -0.73 3.94
N ILE A 69 18.88 0.14 4.50
CA ILE A 69 18.85 0.45 5.94
C ILE A 69 17.78 -0.39 6.64
N SER A 70 16.57 -0.43 6.08
CA SER A 70 15.47 -1.22 6.64
C SER A 70 14.49 -1.65 5.55
N GLU A 71 13.75 -2.71 5.84
CA GLU A 71 12.59 -3.17 5.07
C GLU A 71 11.44 -3.42 6.05
N GLU A 72 10.32 -2.76 5.84
CA GLU A 72 9.13 -2.89 6.67
C GLU A 72 7.91 -3.26 5.82
N ASN A 73 7.09 -4.17 6.33
CA ASN A 73 5.92 -4.71 5.65
C ASN A 73 4.66 -4.37 6.46
N MET A 74 3.60 -3.96 5.79
CA MET A 74 2.30 -3.69 6.41
C MET A 74 1.16 -4.07 5.48
N HIS A 75 -0.03 -4.25 6.05
CA HIS A 75 -1.26 -4.48 5.31
C HIS A 75 -2.23 -3.36 5.68
N LEU A 76 -2.74 -2.65 4.68
CA LEU A 76 -3.62 -1.50 4.89
C LEU A 76 -4.93 -1.69 4.13
N ARG A 77 -6.04 -1.39 4.79
CA ARG A 77 -7.34 -1.12 4.17
C ARG A 77 -7.47 0.37 3.84
N ILE A 78 -8.48 0.70 3.05
CA ILE A 78 -8.78 2.08 2.69
C ILE A 78 -9.05 2.88 3.98
N GLY A 79 -8.38 4.03 4.13
CA GLY A 79 -8.41 4.86 5.32
C GLY A 79 -7.42 4.45 6.43
N GLU A 80 -6.90 3.22 6.42
CA GLU A 80 -5.91 2.78 7.41
C GLU A 80 -4.56 3.45 7.18
N THR A 81 -3.84 3.68 8.27
CA THR A 81 -2.51 4.31 8.26
C THR A 81 -1.48 3.40 8.93
N GLY A 82 -0.47 3.00 8.17
CA GLY A 82 0.72 2.34 8.69
C GLY A 82 1.81 3.34 9.06
N THR A 83 2.71 2.94 9.94
CA THR A 83 3.87 3.76 10.35
C THR A 83 5.15 2.95 10.19
N VAL A 84 6.17 3.59 9.61
CA VAL A 84 7.51 3.05 9.39
C VAL A 84 8.50 3.89 10.18
N SER A 85 9.41 3.24 10.89
CA SER A 85 10.46 3.93 11.63
C SER A 85 11.61 4.29 10.69
N LEU A 86 12.01 5.57 10.68
CA LEU A 86 13.07 6.06 9.82
C LEU A 86 14.28 6.51 10.65
N PRO A 87 15.50 6.43 10.09
CA PRO A 87 16.71 6.89 10.77
C PRO A 87 16.65 8.36 11.22
N GLY A 88 17.17 8.64 12.41
CA GLY A 88 17.31 10.00 12.96
C GLY A 88 16.00 10.59 13.48
N ASP A 89 15.31 9.86 14.36
CA ASP A 89 14.05 10.22 15.03
C ASP A 89 12.95 10.66 14.07
N ARG A 90 12.85 9.93 12.96
CA ARG A 90 11.89 10.18 11.91
C ARG A 90 10.88 9.04 11.81
N ARG A 91 9.68 9.37 11.34
CA ARG A 91 8.63 8.39 11.07
C ARG A 91 7.97 8.71 9.74
N LEU A 92 7.73 7.69 8.93
CA LEU A 92 6.90 7.78 7.72
C LEU A 92 5.53 7.18 8.04
N LYS A 93 4.48 7.99 7.92
CA LYS A 93 3.09 7.54 7.97
C LYS A 93 2.59 7.36 6.54
N ILE A 94 2.02 6.20 6.26
CA ILE A 94 1.48 5.82 4.95
C ILE A 94 0.00 5.52 5.13
N THR A 95 -0.85 6.29 4.47
CA THR A 95 -2.30 6.07 4.47
C THR A 95 -2.73 5.57 3.09
N LEU A 96 -3.47 4.46 3.04
CA LEU A 96 -4.14 4.05 1.80
C LEU A 96 -5.40 4.90 1.62
N VAL A 97 -5.38 5.81 0.66
CA VAL A 97 -6.47 6.78 0.47
C VAL A 97 -7.63 6.17 -0.30
N ARG A 98 -7.33 5.46 -1.38
CA ARG A 98 -8.31 4.76 -2.23
C ARG A 98 -7.61 3.84 -3.22
N ILE A 99 -8.38 2.97 -3.84
CA ILE A 99 -7.97 2.19 -5.01
C ILE A 99 -8.84 2.65 -6.20
N THR A 100 -8.24 2.91 -7.36
CA THR A 100 -8.95 3.32 -8.57
C THR A 100 -8.39 2.56 -9.77
N GLY A 101 -9.22 1.67 -10.34
CA GLY A 101 -8.74 0.70 -11.33
C GLY A 101 -7.61 -0.15 -10.74
N ASN A 102 -6.47 -0.21 -11.45
CA ASN A 102 -5.30 -0.98 -11.03
C ASN A 102 -4.25 -0.14 -10.27
N ARG A 103 -4.66 0.95 -9.60
CA ARG A 103 -3.76 1.86 -8.87
C ARG A 103 -4.23 2.09 -7.43
N ALA A 104 -3.31 2.04 -6.49
CA ALA A 104 -3.52 2.51 -5.12
C ALA A 104 -3.03 3.95 -4.99
N GLU A 105 -3.84 4.82 -4.40
CA GLU A 105 -3.45 6.17 -4.00
C GLU A 105 -2.98 6.14 -2.55
N LEU A 106 -1.73 6.53 -2.31
CA LEU A 106 -1.12 6.56 -0.99
C LEU A 106 -0.78 7.99 -0.59
N GLN A 107 -1.10 8.37 0.64
CA GLN A 107 -0.63 9.61 1.25
C GLN A 107 0.57 9.31 2.15
N LEU A 108 1.65 10.05 1.93
CA LEU A 108 2.90 9.90 2.68
C LEU A 108 3.15 11.15 3.49
N LEU A 109 3.33 10.98 4.79
CA LEU A 109 3.74 12.05 5.70
C LEU A 109 5.01 11.64 6.43
N ILE A 110 6.06 12.47 6.37
CA ILE A 110 7.27 12.24 7.17
C ILE A 110 7.32 13.26 8.29
N PHE A 111 7.55 12.74 9.49
CA PHE A 111 7.74 13.53 10.70
C PHE A 111 9.18 13.38 11.18
N LYS A 112 9.75 14.46 11.72
CA LYS A 112 10.95 14.42 12.57
C LYS A 112 10.50 14.85 13.96
N LYS A 113 10.57 13.94 14.93
CA LYS A 113 9.85 14.09 16.22
C LYS A 113 8.36 14.33 15.96
N GLU A 114 7.84 15.50 16.35
CA GLU A 114 6.44 15.90 16.14
C GLU A 114 6.23 16.87 14.97
N ARG A 115 7.31 17.31 14.30
CA ARG A 115 7.20 18.23 13.17
C ARG A 115 7.07 17.46 11.86
N GLN A 116 5.98 17.71 11.13
CA GLN A 116 5.85 17.24 9.74
C GLN A 116 6.88 17.97 8.86
N ILE A 117 7.68 17.21 8.13
CA ILE A 117 8.73 17.74 7.24
C ILE A 117 8.46 17.44 5.77
N ILE A 118 7.69 16.40 5.45
CA ILE A 118 7.28 16.07 4.08
C ILE A 118 5.81 15.66 4.10
N LYS A 119 5.07 16.12 3.07
CA LYS A 119 3.72 15.66 2.75
C LYS A 119 3.64 15.48 1.24
N THR A 120 3.35 14.26 0.80
CA THR A 120 3.16 13.97 -0.62
C THR A 120 2.08 12.91 -0.82
N ARG A 121 1.60 12.82 -2.05
CA ARG A 121 0.59 11.85 -2.47
C ARG A 121 1.05 11.21 -3.77
N ILE A 122 0.98 9.89 -3.81
CA ILE A 122 1.49 9.08 -4.92
C ILE A 122 0.40 8.12 -5.38
N GLN A 123 0.48 7.70 -6.64
CA GLN A 123 -0.32 6.61 -7.17
C GLN A 123 0.61 5.50 -7.65
N VAL A 124 0.40 4.28 -7.13
CA VAL A 124 1.25 3.12 -7.42
C VAL A 124 0.39 2.07 -8.11
N LEU A 125 0.86 1.58 -9.26
CA LEU A 125 0.24 0.45 -9.96
C LEU A 125 0.28 -0.78 -9.07
N ASN A 126 -0.75 -1.63 -9.14
CA ASN A 126 -0.71 -2.93 -8.50
C ASN A 126 0.53 -3.73 -8.94
N HIS A 127 1.19 -4.40 -8.00
CA HIS A 127 2.48 -5.06 -8.18
C HIS A 127 3.61 -4.13 -8.67
N GLY A 128 3.46 -2.81 -8.46
CA GLY A 128 4.43 -1.79 -8.82
C GLY A 128 5.15 -1.22 -7.62
N SER A 129 6.21 -0.44 -7.88
CA SER A 129 6.85 0.36 -6.85
C SER A 129 7.19 1.78 -7.32
N ILE A 130 7.17 2.73 -6.39
CA ILE A 130 7.64 4.10 -6.61
C ILE A 130 8.73 4.43 -5.59
N THR A 131 9.77 5.12 -6.04
CA THR A 131 10.84 5.57 -5.15
C THR A 131 10.65 7.06 -4.87
N VAL A 132 10.60 7.43 -3.60
CA VAL A 132 10.44 8.81 -3.14
C VAL A 132 11.75 9.27 -2.50
N GLY A 133 12.25 10.43 -2.93
CA GLY A 133 13.39 11.09 -2.30
C GLY A 133 13.04 11.62 -0.91
N GLY A 134 13.98 11.54 0.02
CA GLY A 134 13.80 11.86 1.42
C GLY A 134 14.85 12.81 1.97
N PRO A 135 14.75 13.12 3.28
CA PRO A 135 15.66 14.04 3.94
C PRO A 135 17.07 13.47 4.08
N GLU A 136 18.05 14.37 4.24
CA GLU A 136 19.46 14.03 4.43
C GLU A 136 19.68 13.13 5.66
N HIS A 137 20.63 12.21 5.53
CA HIS A 137 21.08 11.33 6.60
C HIS A 137 22.54 10.90 6.35
N LYS A 138 23.43 11.15 7.32
CA LYS A 138 24.84 10.69 7.30
C LYS A 138 25.57 10.97 5.97
N GLY A 139 25.55 12.23 5.49
CA GLY A 139 26.26 12.62 4.27
C GLY A 139 25.60 12.18 2.95
N GLY A 140 24.43 11.53 3.04
CA GLY A 140 23.62 11.14 1.89
C GLY A 140 22.15 11.48 2.08
N PHE A 141 21.29 10.89 1.25
CA PHE A 141 19.86 11.08 1.30
C PHE A 141 19.15 9.75 1.53
N LEU A 142 18.07 9.78 2.33
CA LEU A 142 17.18 8.64 2.43
C LEU A 142 16.32 8.57 1.17
N LEU A 143 16.17 7.38 0.61
CA LEU A 143 15.23 7.05 -0.45
C LEU A 143 14.26 6.00 0.08
N PHE A 144 12.99 6.12 -0.28
CA PHE A 144 11.95 5.17 0.13
C PHE A 144 11.37 4.51 -1.11
N ASP A 145 11.69 3.23 -1.35
CA ASP A 145 11.00 2.44 -2.37
C ASP A 145 9.75 1.83 -1.75
N ILE A 146 8.59 2.22 -2.28
CA ILE A 146 7.27 1.84 -1.77
C ILE A 146 6.63 0.94 -2.83
N PHE A 147 6.57 -0.35 -2.52
CA PHE A 147 5.91 -1.36 -3.33
C PHE A 147 4.52 -1.64 -2.78
N ASN A 148 3.56 -1.93 -3.66
CA ASN A 148 2.24 -2.40 -3.27
C ASN A 148 1.74 -3.60 -4.10
N SER A 149 0.88 -4.42 -3.49
CA SER A 149 0.13 -5.47 -4.19
C SER A 149 -1.23 -5.71 -3.56
N PHE A 150 -2.26 -5.92 -4.38
CA PHE A 150 -3.64 -6.22 -3.98
C PHE A 150 -4.39 -7.00 -5.06
#